data_AF-A0A847PBV8-F1
#
_entry.id   AF-A0A847PBV8-F1
#
_cell.length_a   1.000
_cell.length_b   1.000
_cell.length_c   1.000
_cell.angle_alpha   90.00
_cell.angle_beta   90.00
_cell.angle_gamma   90.00
#
_symmetry.space_group_name_H-M   'P 1'
#
loop_
_entity.id
_entity.type
_entity.pdbx_description
1 polymer ?
#
loop_
_entity_poly.entity_id
_entity_poly.type
_entity_poly.pdbx_seq_one_letter_code
_entity_poly.pdbx_strand_id
1 'polypeptide(L)'
;MKMRKGFTLVELLIVIVIIGILAAAMLLSTGSATASAQAATIISDMRSLKSACLLLYADSMDDANLVSTIATDKIKVLHKYIDNPDKFKTDGDPAGLEVGVDGKWWISYKSPVDAQVQEKLEAKAGSTGLYGTATVGGAAYKKGDAKLYMVAR
;
A
#
# COMPACT_ATOMS: atom_id res chain seq x y z
N MET A 1 6.23 66.65 -5.19
CA MET A 1 5.85 65.49 -4.34
C MET A 1 5.15 64.46 -5.21
N LYS A 2 5.68 63.24 -5.35
CA LYS A 2 5.03 62.17 -6.12
C LYS A 2 3.90 61.56 -5.28
N MET A 3 2.65 61.66 -5.74
CA MET A 3 1.54 60.96 -5.09
C MET A 3 1.72 59.45 -5.25
N ARG A 4 1.81 58.74 -4.12
CA ARG A 4 1.85 57.28 -4.09
C ARG A 4 0.45 56.78 -4.42
N LYS A 5 0.28 56.12 -5.57
CA LYS A 5 -0.98 55.41 -5.88
C LYS A 5 -1.16 54.30 -4.85
N GLY A 6 -2.22 54.39 -4.06
CA GLY A 6 -2.65 53.34 -3.14
C GLY A 6 -3.42 52.26 -3.89
N PHE A 7 -3.33 51.03 -3.41
CA PHE A 7 -4.15 49.91 -3.87
C PHE A 7 -5.62 50.21 -3.57
N THR A 8 -6.53 49.95 -4.52
CA THR A 8 -7.96 50.10 -4.28
C THR A 8 -8.47 48.91 -3.45
N LEU A 9 -9.49 49.15 -2.61
CA LEU A 9 -10.13 48.08 -1.83
C LEU A 9 -10.74 47.00 -2.75
N VAL A 10 -11.19 47.39 -3.93
CA VAL A 10 -11.78 46.48 -4.92
C VAL A 10 -10.72 45.56 -5.52
N GLU A 11 -9.53 46.06 -5.82
CA GLU A 11 -8.41 45.24 -6.29
C GLU A 11 -7.99 44.20 -5.24
N LEU A 12 -7.99 44.57 -3.95
CA LEU A 12 -7.69 43.59 -2.90
C LEU A 12 -8.81 42.55 -2.75
N LEU A 13 -10.07 42.99 -2.86
CA LEU A 13 -11.26 42.15 -2.69
C LEU A 13 -11.36 41.07 -3.78
N ILE A 14 -11.13 41.41 -5.05
CA ILE A 14 -11.19 40.41 -6.11
C ILE A 14 -10.07 39.36 -5.99
N VAL A 15 -8.90 39.77 -5.51
CA VAL A 15 -7.75 38.86 -5.32
C VAL A 15 -8.04 37.81 -4.25
N ILE A 16 -8.59 38.20 -3.09
CA ILE A 16 -8.95 37.22 -2.05
C ILE A 16 -10.08 36.29 -2.50
N VAL A 17 -11.01 36.78 -3.32
CA VAL A 17 -12.08 35.94 -3.90
C VAL A 17 -11.50 34.90 -4.84
N ILE A 18 -10.59 35.29 -5.74
CA ILE A 18 -9.94 34.35 -6.67
C ILE A 18 -9.09 33.33 -5.91
N ILE A 19 -8.28 33.78 -4.95
CA ILE A 19 -7.47 32.87 -4.11
C ILE A 19 -8.39 31.90 -3.34
N GLY A 20 -9.52 32.37 -2.81
CA GLY A 20 -10.51 31.54 -2.13
C GLY A 20 -11.11 30.44 -3.02
N ILE A 21 -11.47 30.76 -4.26
CA ILE A 21 -12.01 29.79 -5.23
C ILE A 21 -10.95 28.74 -5.60
N LEU A 22 -9.73 29.18 -5.92
CA LEU A 22 -8.64 28.28 -6.27
C LEU A 22 -8.25 27.37 -5.10
N ALA A 23 -8.18 27.90 -3.89
CA ALA A 23 -7.89 27.13 -2.68
C ALA A 23 -8.98 26.07 -2.40
N ALA A 24 -10.26 26.44 -2.54
CA ALA A 24 -11.38 25.51 -2.35
C ALA A 24 -11.34 24.37 -3.39
N ALA A 25 -11.06 24.67 -4.66
CA ALA A 25 -10.94 23.67 -5.72
C ALA A 25 -9.77 22.70 -5.48
N MET A 26 -8.63 23.19 -4.99
CA MET A 26 -7.47 22.34 -4.66
C MET A 26 -7.79 21.35 -3.54
N LEU A 27 -8.48 21.78 -2.47
CA LEU A 27 -8.81 20.92 -1.33
C LEU A 27 -9.67 19.70 -1.75
N LEU A 28 -10.61 19.88 -2.66
CA LEU A 28 -11.45 18.78 -3.19
C LEU A 28 -10.66 17.75 -3.99
N SER A 29 -9.53 18.12 -4.60
CA SER A 29 -8.72 17.23 -5.45
C SER A 29 -7.75 16.34 -4.66
N THR A 30 -7.22 16.84 -3.53
CA THR A 30 -6.14 16.19 -2.78
C THR A 30 -6.49 14.82 -2.16
N GLY A 31 -7.74 14.56 -1.79
CA GLY A 31 -8.15 13.29 -1.17
C GLY A 31 -7.96 12.07 -2.08
N SER A 32 -8.38 12.18 -3.35
CA SER A 32 -8.25 11.09 -4.32
C SER A 32 -6.79 10.82 -4.72
N ALA A 33 -5.98 11.88 -4.85
CA ALA A 33 -4.57 11.75 -5.20
C ALA A 33 -3.75 11.09 -4.10
N THR A 34 -3.98 11.50 -2.84
CA THR A 34 -3.32 10.89 -1.67
C THR A 34 -3.74 9.43 -1.49
N ALA A 35 -5.02 9.11 -1.66
CA ALA A 35 -5.50 7.73 -1.62
C ALA A 35 -4.85 6.85 -2.70
N SER A 36 -4.68 7.38 -3.91
CA SER A 36 -4.00 6.65 -4.99
C SER A 36 -2.52 6.43 -4.72
N ALA A 37 -1.82 7.41 -4.12
CA ALA A 37 -0.42 7.27 -3.73
C ALA A 37 -0.23 6.23 -2.62
N GLN A 38 -1.13 6.19 -1.64
CA GLN A 38 -1.12 5.16 -0.60
C GLN A 38 -1.35 3.76 -1.18
N ALA A 39 -2.33 3.60 -2.06
CA ALA A 39 -2.58 2.31 -2.75
C ALA A 39 -1.35 1.86 -3.55
N ALA A 40 -0.68 2.78 -4.26
CA ALA A 40 0.55 2.47 -5.00
C ALA A 40 1.70 2.06 -4.07
N THR A 41 1.82 2.70 -2.90
CA THR A 41 2.83 2.36 -1.88
C THR A 41 2.60 0.95 -1.35
N ILE A 42 1.35 0.59 -1.01
CA ILE A 42 0.99 -0.75 -0.53
C ILE A 42 1.36 -1.82 -1.58
N ILE A 43 1.01 -1.59 -2.85
CA ILE A 43 1.34 -2.50 -3.94
C ILE A 43 2.87 -2.64 -4.10
N SER A 44 3.61 -1.52 -4.00
CA SER A 44 5.07 -1.52 -4.07
C SER A 44 5.69 -2.32 -2.92
N ASP A 45 5.19 -2.14 -1.71
CA ASP A 45 5.64 -2.86 -0.52
C ASP A 45 5.42 -4.36 -0.66
N MET A 46 4.24 -4.79 -1.11
CA MET A 46 3.94 -6.21 -1.36
C MET A 46 4.85 -6.81 -2.44
N ARG A 47 5.19 -6.05 -3.49
CA ARG A 47 6.15 -6.50 -4.51
C ARG A 47 7.57 -6.63 -3.96
N SER A 48 7.99 -5.69 -3.11
CA SER A 48 9.30 -5.76 -2.45
C SER A 48 9.39 -7.00 -1.55
N LEU A 49 8.35 -7.27 -0.76
CA LEU A 49 8.24 -8.47 0.06
C LEU A 49 8.24 -9.75 -0.78
N LYS A 50 7.61 -9.72 -1.96
CA LYS A 50 7.63 -10.84 -2.90
C LYS A 50 9.03 -11.15 -3.39
N SER A 51 9.81 -10.13 -3.74
CA SER A 51 11.21 -10.31 -4.11
C SER A 51 12.03 -10.88 -2.94
N ALA A 52 11.86 -10.35 -1.72
CA ALA A 52 12.53 -10.88 -0.53
C ALA A 52 12.20 -12.36 -0.28
N CYS A 53 10.94 -12.74 -0.49
CA CYS A 53 10.47 -14.11 -0.37
C CYS A 53 11.12 -15.05 -1.40
N LEU A 54 11.31 -14.58 -2.63
CA LEU A 54 12.02 -15.35 -3.66
C LEU A 54 13.51 -15.52 -3.32
N LEU A 55 14.14 -14.50 -2.74
CA LEU A 55 15.53 -14.58 -2.28
C LEU A 55 15.69 -15.58 -1.12
N LEU A 56 14.79 -15.53 -0.13
CA LEU A 56 14.74 -16.53 0.95
C LEU A 56 14.65 -17.95 0.37
N TYR A 57 13.75 -18.16 -0.60
CA TYR A 57 13.61 -19.47 -1.23
C TYR A 57 14.89 -19.91 -1.95
N ALA A 58 15.57 -18.99 -2.65
CA ALA A 58 16.82 -19.29 -3.33
C ALA A 58 17.98 -19.62 -2.36
N ASP A 59 18.07 -18.93 -1.22
CA ASP A 59 19.10 -19.16 -0.20
C ASP A 59 18.87 -20.48 0.57
N SER A 60 17.61 -20.90 0.69
CA SER A 60 17.19 -22.02 1.54
C SER A 60 16.69 -23.23 0.73
N MET A 61 17.13 -23.40 -0.52
CA MET A 61 16.71 -24.50 -1.40
C MET A 61 16.94 -25.91 -0.82
N ASP A 62 17.91 -26.06 0.10
CA ASP A 62 18.26 -27.32 0.75
C ASP A 62 17.71 -27.44 2.18
N ASP A 63 16.95 -26.46 2.65
CA ASP A 63 16.41 -26.43 4.00
C ASP A 63 15.03 -27.13 4.07
N ALA A 64 15.03 -28.36 4.58
CA ALA A 64 13.81 -29.14 4.78
C ALA A 64 12.84 -28.53 5.82
N ASN A 65 13.31 -27.61 6.68
CA ASN A 65 12.54 -26.98 7.75
C ASN A 65 12.14 -25.53 7.43
N LEU A 66 12.35 -25.07 6.21
CA LEU A 66 12.01 -23.71 5.80
C LEU A 66 10.51 -23.40 6.02
N VAL A 67 9.64 -24.35 5.71
CA VAL A 67 8.17 -24.20 5.88
C VAL A 67 7.77 -24.06 7.34
N SER A 68 8.38 -24.83 8.25
CA SER A 68 8.12 -24.73 9.70
C SER A 68 8.71 -23.46 10.31
N THR A 69 9.84 -22.99 9.77
CA THR A 69 10.45 -21.70 10.15
C THR A 69 9.57 -20.53 9.73
N ILE A 70 9.02 -20.53 8.51
CA ILE A 70 8.03 -19.51 8.08
C ILE A 70 6.78 -19.53 8.95
N ALA A 71 6.29 -20.71 9.32
CA ALA A 71 5.10 -20.81 10.18
C ALA A 71 5.32 -20.19 11.57
N THR A 72 6.56 -20.22 12.07
CA THR A 72 6.92 -19.74 13.41
C THR A 72 7.35 -18.26 13.38
N ASP A 73 8.27 -17.91 12.47
CA ASP A 73 8.90 -16.60 12.41
C ASP A 73 8.23 -15.63 11.41
N LYS A 74 7.31 -16.11 10.56
CA LYS A 74 6.46 -15.31 9.65
C LYS A 74 7.26 -14.29 8.83
N ILE A 75 7.08 -12.99 9.07
CA ILE A 75 7.75 -11.94 8.30
C ILE A 75 9.19 -11.68 8.76
N LYS A 76 9.58 -12.17 9.95
CA LYS A 76 10.93 -12.02 10.50
C LYS A 76 11.98 -12.72 9.64
N VAL A 77 11.63 -13.85 9.01
CA VAL A 77 12.54 -14.51 8.06
C VAL A 77 12.88 -13.64 6.85
N LEU A 78 12.00 -12.68 6.52
CA LEU A 78 12.21 -11.75 5.41
C LEU A 78 13.05 -10.53 5.82
N HIS A 79 13.22 -10.25 7.12
CA HIS A 79 13.98 -9.08 7.60
C HIS A 79 15.44 -9.08 7.15
N LYS A 80 16.03 -10.25 6.88
CA LYS A 80 17.39 -10.37 6.30
C LYS A 80 17.47 -9.85 4.86
N TYR A 81 16.35 -9.86 4.13
CA TYR A 81 16.28 -9.59 2.70
C TYR A 81 15.55 -8.28 2.36
N ILE A 82 15.30 -7.43 3.37
CA ILE A 82 14.59 -6.16 3.22
C ILE A 82 15.45 -5.06 3.83
N ASP A 83 15.59 -3.93 3.12
CA ASP A 83 16.41 -2.80 3.58
C ASP A 83 15.84 -2.11 4.84
N ASN A 84 14.52 -2.14 5.03
CA ASN A 84 13.85 -1.54 6.17
C ASN A 84 12.96 -2.56 6.92
N PRO A 85 13.54 -3.41 7.78
CA PRO A 85 12.80 -4.45 8.49
C PRO A 85 11.80 -3.88 9.50
N ASP A 86 12.06 -2.71 10.09
CA ASP A 86 11.20 -2.07 11.09
C ASP A 86 9.84 -1.64 10.53
N LYS A 87 9.74 -1.48 9.20
CA LYS A 87 8.50 -1.18 8.50
C LYS A 87 7.48 -2.32 8.59
N PHE A 88 7.96 -3.56 8.71
CA PHE A 88 7.13 -4.76 8.75
C PHE A 88 7.31 -5.45 10.10
N LYS A 89 6.46 -5.10 11.06
CA LYS A 89 6.59 -5.64 12.42
C LYS A 89 6.36 -7.15 12.41
N THR A 90 7.05 -7.83 13.31
CA THR A 90 6.93 -9.29 13.49
C THR A 90 5.52 -9.75 13.85
N ASP A 91 4.68 -8.85 14.34
CA ASP A 91 3.27 -9.08 14.67
C ASP A 91 2.36 -9.26 13.45
N GLY A 92 2.84 -8.96 12.23
CA GLY A 92 2.03 -9.04 11.00
C GLY A 92 1.32 -7.73 10.63
N ASP A 93 1.69 -6.61 11.25
CA ASP A 93 1.24 -5.26 10.89
C ASP A 93 2.38 -4.51 10.16
N PRO A 94 2.17 -3.97 8.94
CA PRO A 94 0.99 -4.10 8.08
C PRO A 94 1.02 -5.34 7.18
N ALA A 95 2.11 -6.12 7.16
CA ALA A 95 2.27 -7.25 6.27
C ALA A 95 2.70 -8.53 7.00
N GLY A 96 2.34 -9.68 6.45
CA GLY A 96 2.71 -11.00 6.96
C GLY A 96 3.11 -11.95 5.83
N LEU A 97 3.82 -13.02 6.19
CA LEU A 97 4.10 -14.15 5.32
C LEU A 97 3.31 -15.36 5.85
N GLU A 98 2.48 -15.94 5.00
CA GLU A 98 1.58 -17.05 5.34
C GLU A 98 1.73 -18.14 4.27
N VAL A 99 1.79 -19.40 4.70
CA VAL A 99 1.74 -20.55 3.78
C VAL A 99 0.26 -20.93 3.61
N GLY A 100 -0.24 -20.83 2.39
CA GLY A 100 -1.62 -21.15 2.06
C GLY A 100 -1.85 -22.66 2.06
N VAL A 101 -3.12 -23.06 2.12
CA VAL A 101 -3.55 -24.47 2.09
C VAL A 101 -3.04 -25.20 0.83
N ASP A 102 -2.83 -24.45 -0.25
CA ASP A 102 -2.30 -24.92 -1.53
C ASP A 102 -0.78 -25.18 -1.53
N GLY A 103 -0.09 -25.00 -0.40
CA GLY A 103 1.38 -25.11 -0.30
C GLY A 103 2.13 -23.90 -0.88
N LYS A 104 1.41 -22.92 -1.40
CA LYS A 104 1.94 -21.66 -1.93
C LYS A 104 2.25 -20.66 -0.83
N TRP A 105 3.22 -19.79 -1.06
CA TRP A 105 3.57 -18.74 -0.10
C TRP A 105 2.85 -17.46 -0.47
N TRP A 106 2.22 -16.85 0.52
CA TRP A 106 1.37 -15.67 0.37
C TRP A 106 1.90 -14.55 1.23
N ILE A 107 1.96 -13.36 0.62
CA ILE A 107 2.17 -12.13 1.37
C ILE A 107 0.79 -11.56 1.68
N SER A 108 0.47 -11.47 2.97
CA SER A 108 -0.71 -10.79 3.45
C SER A 108 -0.38 -9.34 3.76
N TYR A 109 -1.32 -8.44 3.50
CA TYR A 109 -1.22 -7.03 3.85
C TYR A 109 -2.55 -6.59 4.46
N LYS A 110 -2.53 -5.87 5.58
CA LYS A 110 -3.72 -5.38 6.26
C LYS A 110 -4.42 -4.34 5.39
N SER A 111 -5.71 -4.53 5.13
CA SER A 111 -6.49 -3.60 4.33
C SER A 111 -6.52 -2.22 5.00
N PRO A 112 -6.20 -1.13 4.28
CA PRO A 112 -6.22 0.21 4.83
C PRO A 112 -7.65 0.59 5.25
N VAL A 113 -7.80 1.36 6.32
CA VAL A 113 -9.11 1.77 6.86
C VAL A 113 -9.83 2.75 5.91
N ASP A 114 -9.06 3.48 5.09
CA ASP A 114 -9.59 4.49 4.17
C ASP A 114 -10.32 3.85 2.97
N ALA A 115 -11.61 4.15 2.86
CA ALA A 115 -12.49 3.62 1.82
C ALA A 115 -12.08 4.03 0.39
N GLN A 116 -11.45 5.18 0.20
CA GLN A 116 -10.95 5.62 -1.11
C GLN A 116 -9.72 4.81 -1.51
N VAL A 117 -8.84 4.47 -0.56
CA VAL A 117 -7.66 3.64 -0.83
C VAL A 117 -8.09 2.22 -1.21
N GLN A 118 -9.06 1.65 -0.49
CA GLN A 118 -9.61 0.32 -0.81
C GLN A 118 -10.21 0.28 -2.23
N GLU A 119 -10.94 1.32 -2.64
CA GLU A 119 -11.50 1.41 -4.00
C GLU A 119 -10.40 1.47 -5.08
N LYS A 120 -9.30 2.20 -4.83
CA LYS A 120 -8.15 2.21 -5.75
C LYS A 120 -7.42 0.86 -5.79
N LEU A 121 -7.37 0.13 -4.68
CA LEU A 121 -6.79 -1.21 -4.61
C LEU A 121 -7.64 -2.23 -5.36
N GLU A 122 -8.96 -2.21 -5.18
CA GLU A 122 -9.91 -3.05 -5.93
C GLU A 122 -9.81 -2.82 -7.44
N ALA A 123 -9.77 -1.54 -7.87
CA ALA A 123 -9.60 -1.20 -9.29
C ALA A 123 -8.28 -1.73 -9.88
N LYS A 124 -7.23 -1.88 -9.06
CA LYS A 124 -5.92 -2.40 -9.49
C LYS A 124 -5.80 -3.92 -9.30
N ALA A 125 -6.64 -4.54 -8.49
CA ALA A 125 -6.48 -5.90 -8.01
C ALA A 125 -6.33 -6.93 -9.13
N GLY A 126 -7.15 -6.84 -10.17
CA GLY A 126 -7.09 -7.75 -11.32
C GLY A 126 -5.79 -7.64 -12.12
N SER A 127 -5.21 -6.45 -12.23
CA SER A 127 -3.96 -6.22 -12.97
C SER A 127 -2.70 -6.57 -12.18
N THR A 128 -2.77 -6.48 -10.85
CA THR A 128 -1.61 -6.68 -9.96
C THR A 128 -1.59 -8.04 -9.27
N GLY A 129 -2.62 -8.87 -9.48
CA GLY A 129 -2.76 -10.17 -8.83
C GLY A 129 -2.98 -10.05 -7.32
N LEU A 130 -3.82 -9.10 -6.90
CA LEU A 130 -4.25 -8.98 -5.50
C LEU A 130 -5.52 -9.79 -5.27
N TYR A 131 -5.50 -10.60 -4.23
CA TYR A 131 -6.58 -11.51 -3.84
C TYR A 131 -7.15 -11.10 -2.49
N GLY A 132 -8.44 -11.36 -2.27
CA GLY A 132 -9.10 -11.18 -0.97
C GLY A 132 -8.82 -12.33 0.01
N THR A 133 -8.33 -13.47 -0.49
CA THR A 133 -8.02 -14.67 0.30
C THR A 133 -6.69 -15.30 -0.14
N ALA A 134 -6.04 -16.04 0.77
CA ALA A 134 -4.82 -16.82 0.49
C ALA A 134 -5.14 -18.16 -0.19
N THR A 135 -5.83 -18.12 -1.32
CA THR A 135 -6.25 -19.32 -2.08
C THR A 135 -5.96 -19.15 -3.56
N VAL A 136 -5.34 -20.15 -4.18
CA VAL A 136 -5.02 -20.13 -5.61
C VAL A 136 -6.31 -20.10 -6.42
N GLY A 137 -6.44 -19.12 -7.32
CA GLY A 137 -7.68 -18.90 -8.06
C GLY A 137 -8.80 -18.29 -7.22
N GLY A 138 -8.49 -17.80 -6.02
CA GLY A 138 -9.41 -17.03 -5.19
C GLY A 138 -9.88 -15.75 -5.86
N ALA A 139 -10.94 -15.15 -5.31
CA ALA A 139 -11.46 -13.89 -5.82
C ALA A 139 -10.42 -12.77 -5.70
N ALA A 140 -10.40 -11.88 -6.70
CA ALA A 140 -9.64 -10.64 -6.61
C ALA A 140 -10.10 -9.83 -5.39
N TYR A 141 -9.17 -9.07 -4.80
CA TYR A 141 -9.46 -8.22 -3.65
C TYR A 141 -10.63 -7.27 -3.93
N LYS A 142 -11.54 -7.16 -2.98
CA LYS A 142 -12.67 -6.23 -2.99
C LYS A 142 -12.62 -5.29 -1.80
N LYS A 143 -13.20 -4.10 -1.98
CA LYS A 143 -13.45 -3.17 -0.87
C LYS A 143 -14.24 -3.86 0.24
N GLY A 144 -13.75 -3.73 1.47
CA GLY A 144 -14.30 -4.41 2.65
C GLY A 144 -13.58 -5.70 3.05
N ASP A 145 -12.70 -6.25 2.22
CA ASP A 145 -11.84 -7.36 2.63
C ASP A 145 -10.88 -6.89 3.73
N ALA A 146 -10.71 -7.70 4.77
CA ALA A 146 -9.87 -7.37 5.93
C ALA A 146 -8.38 -7.38 5.60
N LYS A 147 -7.96 -8.17 4.61
CA LYS A 147 -6.58 -8.33 4.17
C LYS A 147 -6.51 -8.43 2.65
N LEU A 148 -5.38 -8.02 2.10
CA LEU A 148 -4.97 -8.24 0.72
C LEU A 148 -3.93 -9.33 0.68
N TYR A 149 -3.97 -10.16 -0.36
CA TYR A 149 -3.05 -11.26 -0.54
C TYR A 149 -2.37 -11.19 -1.90
N MET A 150 -1.09 -11.51 -1.95
CA MET A 150 -0.33 -11.65 -3.19
C MET A 150 0.47 -12.95 -3.16
N VAL A 151 0.37 -13.72 -4.24
CA VAL A 151 1.15 -14.95 -4.40
C VAL A 151 2.63 -14.59 -4.54
N ALA A 152 3.45 -15.09 -3.62
CA ALA A 152 4.90 -14.97 -3.68
C ALA A 152 5.53 -16.14 -4.45
N ARG A 153 5.05 -17.38 -4.20
CA ARG A 153 5.46 -18.63 -4.86
C ARG A 153 4.26 -19.54 -5.05
#